data_AF-A0A975L7Y9-F1
#
_entry.id   AF-A0A975L7Y9-F1
#
_cell.length_a   1.000
_cell.length_b   1.000
_cell.length_c   1.000
_cell.angle_alpha   90.00
_cell.angle_beta   90.00
_cell.angle_gamma   90.00
#
_symmetry.space_group_name_H-M   'P 1'
#
loop_
_entity.id
_entity.type
_entity.pdbx_description
1 polymer ?
#
loop_
_entity_poly.entity_id
_entity_poly.type
_entity_poly.pdbx_seq_one_letter_code
_entity_poly.pdbx_strand_id
1 'polypeptide(L)'
;MNDTPETLTAHVGYAYQLRQSDRSISRDHAVLEQPLTVGRLVRKRGDALCRPRRKFWGLESVNDQRNITCPTCVARAERYGVTIRPLTTTGPWYP
;
A
#
# COMPACT_ATOMS: atom_id res chain seq x y z
N MET A 1 -6.09 -24.25 -19.23
CA MET A 1 -6.28 -22.86 -18.75
C MET A 1 -5.54 -22.78 -17.43
N ASN A 2 -4.34 -22.17 -17.43
CA ASN A 2 -3.51 -22.08 -16.23
C ASN A 2 -3.91 -20.82 -15.47
N ASP A 3 -4.92 -20.94 -14.60
CA ASP A 3 -5.18 -19.96 -13.54
C ASP A 3 -4.05 -20.04 -12.52
N THR A 4 -2.94 -19.36 -12.80
CA THR A 4 -1.96 -19.09 -11.75
C THR A 4 -2.64 -18.03 -10.87
N PRO A 5 -2.88 -18.27 -9.57
CA PRO A 5 -3.47 -17.24 -8.72
C PRO A 5 -2.56 -16.02 -8.81
N GLU A 6 -3.07 -14.93 -9.39
CA GLU A 6 -2.33 -13.67 -9.46
C GLU A 6 -1.93 -13.33 -8.03
N THR A 7 -0.63 -13.40 -7.75
CA THR A 7 -0.12 -13.10 -6.42
C THR A 7 -0.42 -11.64 -6.14
N LEU A 8 -1.25 -11.37 -5.13
CA LEU A 8 -1.58 -10.02 -4.72
C LEU A 8 -0.30 -9.31 -4.27
N THR A 9 0.03 -8.20 -4.93
CA THR A 9 1.22 -7.41 -4.60
C THR A 9 0.85 -6.02 -4.12
N ALA A 10 1.70 -5.48 -3.25
CA ALA A 10 1.62 -4.11 -2.79
C ALA A 10 3.02 -3.53 -2.64
N HIS A 11 3.14 -2.22 -2.79
CA HIS A 11 4.37 -1.48 -2.51
C HIS A 11 4.19 -0.54 -1.33
N VAL A 12 5.29 0.06 -0.88
CA VAL A 12 5.29 1.02 0.23
C VAL A 12 4.83 2.37 -0.27
N GLY A 13 3.77 2.91 0.34
CA GLY A 13 3.32 4.27 0.16
C GLY A 13 3.39 5.06 1.45
N TYR A 14 3.96 6.24 1.40
CA TYR A 14 4.11 7.11 2.55
C TYR A 14 2.97 8.15 2.58
N ALA A 15 2.28 8.27 3.72
CA ALA A 15 1.21 9.25 3.89
C ALA A 15 1.46 10.22 5.04
N TYR A 16 1.19 11.50 4.78
CA TYR A 16 1.36 12.57 5.74
C TYR A 16 0.09 12.79 6.59
N GLN A 17 0.33 12.75 7.89
CA GLN A 17 -0.48 13.15 9.02
C GLN A 17 -0.81 14.63 9.23
N LEU A 18 -1.44 15.41 8.33
CA LEU A 18 -1.78 16.82 8.69
C LEU A 18 -2.90 16.85 9.75
N ARG A 19 -2.55 16.87 11.02
CA ARG A 19 -3.43 17.28 12.13
C ARG A 19 -2.80 18.47 12.82
N GLN A 20 -3.59 19.51 13.07
CA GLN A 20 -3.28 20.66 13.94
C GLN A 20 -3.22 20.26 15.43
N SER A 21 -2.61 19.14 15.74
CA SER A 21 -2.30 18.73 17.11
C SER A 21 -0.91 18.10 17.09
N ASP A 22 -0.12 18.34 18.16
CA ASP A 22 1.32 18.07 18.34
C ASP A 22 1.84 16.64 18.02
N ARG A 23 1.04 15.77 17.41
CA ARG A 23 1.41 14.43 16.96
C ARG A 23 1.02 14.23 15.50
N SER A 24 1.82 14.79 14.60
CA SER A 24 1.86 14.39 13.20
C SER A 24 2.37 12.94 13.13
N ILE A 25 1.46 11.97 13.01
CA ILE A 25 1.82 10.56 12.84
C ILE A 25 1.87 10.26 11.34
N SER A 26 3.05 10.37 10.74
CA SER A 26 3.31 9.78 9.43
C SER A 26 3.49 8.26 9.54
N ARG A 27 3.05 7.54 8.50
CA ARG A 27 3.21 6.07 8.43
C ARG A 27 3.41 5.61 6.99
N ASP A 28 4.07 4.48 6.88
CA ASP A 28 4.25 3.69 5.67
C ASP A 28 3.11 2.67 5.55
N HIS A 29 2.50 2.62 4.38
CA HIS A 29 1.29 1.85 4.08
C HIS A 29 1.52 0.91 2.91
N ALA A 30 0.92 -0.29 2.95
CA ALA A 30 0.90 -1.20 1.81
C ALA A 30 -0.13 -0.70 0.77
N VAL A 31 0.35 -0.19 -0.36
CA VAL A 31 -0.43 0.31 -1.50
C VAL A 31 -0.57 -0.79 -2.54
N LEU A 32 -1.80 -1.14 -2.87
CA LEU A 32 -2.10 -2.25 -3.76
C LEU A 32 -1.74 -1.95 -5.21
N GLU A 33 -1.13 -2.92 -5.89
CA GLU A 33 -0.80 -2.84 -7.32
C GLU A 33 -1.93 -3.37 -8.20
N GLN A 34 -2.82 -4.19 -7.64
CA GLN A 34 -4.02 -4.73 -8.25
C GLN A 34 -5.27 -4.40 -7.40
N PRO A 35 -6.48 -4.39 -7.97
CA PRO A 35 -7.71 -4.37 -7.16
C PRO A 35 -7.79 -5.60 -6.23
N LEU A 36 -8.31 -5.39 -5.01
CA LEU A 36 -8.51 -6.46 -4.02
C LEU A 36 -9.97 -6.50 -3.62
N THR A 37 -10.60 -7.67 -3.77
CA THR A 37 -11.95 -7.94 -3.29
C THR A 37 -11.95 -9.22 -2.45
N VAL A 38 -12.10 -9.07 -1.13
CA VAL A 38 -12.20 -10.20 -0.19
C VAL A 38 -13.38 -9.97 0.75
N GLY A 39 -14.48 -10.70 0.53
CA GLY A 39 -15.72 -10.49 1.25
C GLY A 39 -16.22 -9.04 1.12
N ARG A 40 -16.31 -8.32 2.24
CA ARG A 40 -16.71 -6.89 2.28
C ARG A 40 -15.55 -5.93 2.06
N LEU A 41 -14.31 -6.40 2.05
CA LEU A 41 -13.14 -5.56 1.80
C LEU A 41 -12.96 -5.39 0.29
N VAL A 42 -13.27 -4.20 -0.21
CA VAL A 42 -13.05 -3.81 -1.60
C VAL A 42 -12.03 -2.69 -1.65
N ARG A 43 -10.97 -2.85 -2.46
CA ARG A 43 -9.93 -1.86 -2.69
C ARG A 43 -9.58 -1.80 -4.17
N LYS A 44 -9.32 -0.60 -4.67
CA LYS A 44 -8.83 -0.38 -6.02
C LYS A 44 -7.31 -0.40 -6.03
N ARG A 45 -6.73 -0.60 -7.21
CA ARG A 45 -5.31 -0.30 -7.44
C ARG A 45 -4.98 1.11 -6.95
N GLY A 46 -3.87 1.27 -6.22
CA GLY A 46 -3.45 2.53 -5.62
C GLY A 46 -4.11 2.89 -4.28
N ASP A 47 -5.08 2.09 -3.81
CA ASP A 47 -5.55 2.19 -2.43
C ASP A 47 -4.55 1.53 -1.48
N ALA A 48 -4.49 2.02 -0.24
CA ALA A 48 -3.84 1.29 0.81
C ALA A 48 -4.71 0.13 1.31
N LEU A 49 -4.08 -0.94 1.78
CA LEU A 49 -4.78 -2.08 2.36
C LEU A 49 -5.69 -1.68 3.54
N CYS A 50 -5.26 -0.71 4.35
CA CYS A 50 -6.03 -0.27 5.51
C CYS A 50 -7.26 0.57 5.11
N ARG A 51 -7.14 1.52 4.18
CA ARG A 51 -8.21 2.46 3.80
C ARG A 51 -8.06 2.95 2.35
N PRO A 52 -9.14 3.46 1.73
CA PRO A 52 -9.07 4.02 0.36
C PRO A 52 -8.11 5.21 0.24
N ARG A 53 -7.48 5.40 -0.93
CA ARG A 53 -6.52 6.49 -1.22
C ARG A 53 -7.06 7.87 -0.85
N ARG A 54 -8.34 8.14 -1.14
CA ARG A 54 -9.03 9.41 -0.83
C ARG A 54 -9.09 9.76 0.66
N LYS A 55 -8.77 8.83 1.57
CA LYS A 55 -8.73 9.05 3.02
C LYS A 55 -7.33 9.45 3.51
N PHE A 56 -6.36 9.56 2.62
CA PHE A 56 -5.01 10.01 2.91
C PHE A 56 -4.79 11.43 2.40
N TRP A 57 -4.01 12.18 3.16
CA TRP A 57 -3.28 13.33 2.66
C TRP A 57 -1.88 12.83 2.27
N GLY A 58 -1.61 12.72 0.97
CA GLY A 58 -0.45 11.98 0.45
C GLY A 58 -0.78 10.52 0.11
N LEU A 59 0.11 9.59 0.44
CA LEU A 59 0.24 8.23 -0.11
C LEU A 59 1.09 8.21 -1.38
N GLU A 60 2.27 8.80 -1.28
CA GLU A 60 3.27 8.80 -2.34
C GLU A 60 4.03 7.49 -2.32
N SER A 61 4.21 6.93 -3.51
CA SER A 61 5.03 5.76 -3.75
C SER A 61 6.46 6.05 -3.32
N VAL A 62 6.96 5.33 -2.32
CA VAL A 62 8.36 5.43 -1.90
C VAL A 62 9.12 4.24 -2.48
N ASN A 63 10.24 4.56 -3.15
CA ASN A 63 11.10 3.59 -3.81
C ASN A 63 12.02 2.84 -2.82
N ASP A 64 12.03 3.29 -1.57
CA ASP A 64 12.87 2.71 -0.53
C ASP A 64 12.33 1.33 -0.10
N GLN A 65 13.24 0.43 0.29
CA GLN A 65 12.96 -0.86 0.95
C GLN A 65 12.42 -0.66 2.38
N ARG A 66 11.55 0.32 2.59
CA ARG A 66 10.96 0.63 3.90
C ARG A 66 9.99 -0.46 4.31
N ASN A 67 9.94 -0.70 5.61
CA ASN A 67 8.95 -1.60 6.18
C ASN A 67 7.61 -0.87 6.35
N ILE A 68 6.51 -1.59 6.18
CA ILE A 68 5.17 -1.08 6.46
C ILE A 68 5.03 -0.84 7.96
N THR A 69 4.85 0.42 8.36
CA THR A 69 4.68 0.82 9.77
C THR A 69 3.21 0.94 10.20
N CYS A 70 2.26 0.87 9.26
CA CYS A 70 0.83 0.83 9.58
C CYS A 70 0.40 -0.57 10.07
N PRO A 71 -0.02 -0.73 11.35
CA PRO A 71 -0.35 -2.05 11.91
C PRO A 71 -1.54 -2.71 11.21
N THR A 72 -2.52 -1.93 10.73
CA THR A 72 -3.64 -2.46 9.95
C THR A 72 -3.21 -2.96 8.58
N CYS A 73 -2.20 -2.36 7.95
CA CYS A 73 -1.66 -2.84 6.70
C CYS A 73 -0.90 -4.16 6.91
N VAL A 74 -0.06 -4.25 7.95
CA VAL A 74 0.67 -5.47 8.31
C VAL A 74 -0.30 -6.64 8.55
N ALA A 75 -1.25 -6.46 9.49
CA ALA A 75 -2.19 -7.52 9.84
C ALA A 75 -3.05 -8.00 8.66
N ARG A 76 -3.41 -7.10 7.74
CA ARG A 76 -4.19 -7.47 6.56
C ARG A 76 -3.32 -8.09 5.45
N ALA A 77 -2.07 -7.66 5.30
CA ALA A 77 -1.16 -8.25 4.34
C ALA A 77 -0.92 -9.73 4.69
N GLU A 78 -0.66 -10.03 5.95
CA GLU A 78 -0.56 -11.40 6.47
C GLU A 78 -1.87 -12.18 6.24
N ARG A 79 -3.01 -11.60 6.61
CA ARG A 79 -4.31 -12.27 6.50
C ARG A 79 -4.72 -12.61 5.07
N TYR A 80 -4.38 -11.77 4.10
CA TYR A 80 -4.80 -11.93 2.71
C TYR A 80 -3.68 -12.40 1.78
N GLY A 81 -2.50 -12.75 2.32
CA GLY A 81 -1.36 -13.20 1.53
C GLY A 81 -0.83 -12.15 0.55
N VAL A 82 -0.91 -10.87 0.92
CA VAL A 82 -0.40 -9.78 0.06
C VAL A 82 1.10 -9.67 0.22
N THR A 83 1.81 -9.88 -0.88
CA THR A 83 3.27 -9.79 -0.92
C THR A 83 3.68 -8.32 -1.04
N ILE A 84 4.45 -7.83 -0.08
CA ILE A 84 5.04 -6.49 -0.17
C ILE A 84 6.30 -6.56 -1.04
N ARG A 85 6.34 -5.79 -2.11
CA ARG A 85 7.50 -5.66 -2.99
C ARG A 85 7.95 -4.20 -3.04
N PRO A 86 9.26 -3.92 -3.10
CA PRO A 86 9.72 -2.59 -3.46
C PRO A 86 9.22 -2.26 -4.87
N LEU A 87 9.00 -0.97 -5.14
CA LEU A 87 8.77 -0.53 -6.51
C LEU A 87 10.02 -0.86 -7.31
N THR A 88 9.95 -1.86 -8.18
CA THR A 88 11.02 -2.12 -9.14
C THR A 88 11.01 -0.97 -10.14
N THR A 89 11.83 0.03 -9.86
CA THR A 89 12.16 1.10 -10.81
C THR A 89 13.12 0.54 -11.86
N THR A 90 12.66 -0.44 -12.64
CA THR A 90 13.32 -0.85 -13.89
C THR A 90 12.56 -0.21 -15.03
N GLY A 91 12.70 1.11 -15.12
CA GLY A 91 12.23 1.93 -16.22
C GLY A 91 13.08 3.20 -16.25
N PRO A 92 13.74 3.54 -17.36
CA PRO A 92 14.75 4.59 -17.41
C PRO A 92 14.10 5.98 -17.50
N TRP A 93 13.21 6.36 -16.58
CA TRP A 93 12.61 7.69 -16.60
C TRP A 93 12.17 8.11 -15.20
N TYR A 94 12.87 9.08 -14.60
CA TYR A 94 12.48 10.49 -14.69
C TYR A 94 13.72 11.39 -14.39
N PRO A 95 13.75 12.63 -14.92
CA PRO A 95 14.90 13.52 -15.01
C PRO A 95 15.35 14.15 -13.69
#